data_AF-I1NMS8-F1
#
_entry.id   AF-I1NMS8-F1
#
_cell.length_a   1.000
_cell.length_b   1.000
_cell.length_c   1.000
_cell.angle_alpha   90.00
_cell.angle_beta   90.00
_cell.angle_gamma   90.00
#
_symmetry.space_group_name_H-M   'P 1'
#
loop_
_entity.id
_entity.type
_entity.pdbx_description
1 polymer ?
#
loop_
_entity_poly.entity_id
_entity_poly.type
_entity_poly.pdbx_seq_one_letter_code
_entity_poly.pdbx_strand_id
1 'polypeptide(L)'
;MAASSGVVVAVVAVVAVMMAVAVAAGEISDDGGDQPSPSPSPSASCARRPVVFAFGDSNTDTGGIAAGMGYYFPLPEGRAFFRRATGRLCDGRLVIDHLCESLNMSYLSPYLEPLGTDFTNGANFAISGAATAPRNAAFSLHIQVQQFIHFKQRSLELASRGEAVPVDADGFRNALYLIDIGQNDLSAAFSAGCLPYDDVVRQRFPAILSEIKDAIQSLYYNGAKNLWIHGTGPLGCLPQKLAVPRADDGDLDPSGCLKTLNAGAYEFNSQLSSICDQLSSQLRGATIVFTDILAIKYDLIANHSSYDANVFFCRVRGAADGVLRPWRAAVQLRLQRELPRGGVPGVRGRQQVRELGRRALHRRRQRRRRRQDPLRRLLEAQAALQLLLQCIARLHQKLHIRMWLLIIHWRIIHEPD
;
A
#
# COMPACT_ATOMS: atom_id res chain seq x y z
N MET A 1 17.67 19.01 -11.09
CA MET A 1 17.58 17.63 -11.59
C MET A 1 18.66 16.81 -10.90
N ALA A 2 18.34 16.16 -9.79
CA ALA A 2 19.11 15.13 -9.06
C ALA A 2 18.48 14.99 -7.66
N ALA A 3 17.33 14.31 -7.56
CA ALA A 3 16.67 14.05 -6.27
C ALA A 3 15.82 12.77 -6.31
N SER A 4 15.25 12.43 -7.48
CA SER A 4 14.41 11.24 -7.66
C SER A 4 15.16 9.91 -7.60
N SER A 5 16.48 9.90 -7.77
CA SER A 5 17.32 8.70 -7.61
C SER A 5 17.58 8.35 -6.14
N GLY A 6 17.47 9.32 -5.22
CA GLY A 6 17.83 9.12 -3.80
C GLY A 6 16.82 8.27 -3.02
N VAL A 7 15.53 8.39 -3.32
CA VAL A 7 14.46 7.71 -2.56
C VAL A 7 14.38 6.22 -2.91
N VAL A 8 14.50 5.86 -4.19
CA VAL A 8 14.54 4.46 -4.63
C VAL A 8 15.82 3.79 -4.14
N VAL A 9 16.95 4.50 -4.19
CA VAL A 9 18.22 4.01 -3.63
C VAL A 9 18.12 3.84 -2.11
N ALA A 10 17.42 4.72 -1.39
CA ALA A 10 17.21 4.59 0.05
C ALA A 10 16.36 3.37 0.43
N VAL A 11 15.27 3.08 -0.29
CA VAL A 11 14.43 1.89 -0.02
C VAL A 11 15.19 0.60 -0.34
N VAL A 12 15.91 0.56 -1.46
CA VAL A 12 16.77 -0.59 -1.81
C VAL A 12 17.93 -0.74 -0.81
N ALA A 13 18.51 0.37 -0.34
CA ALA A 13 19.57 0.36 0.66
C ALA A 13 19.07 -0.09 2.04
N VAL A 14 17.87 0.28 2.48
CA VAL A 14 17.29 -0.20 3.74
C VAL A 14 17.03 -1.71 3.67
N VAL A 15 16.50 -2.21 2.55
CA VAL A 15 16.33 -3.66 2.33
C VAL A 15 17.68 -4.39 2.24
N ALA A 16 18.70 -3.79 1.61
CA ALA A 16 20.04 -4.35 1.53
C ALA A 16 20.78 -4.32 2.87
N VAL A 17 20.60 -3.29 3.70
CA VAL A 17 21.15 -3.19 5.06
C VAL A 17 20.49 -4.21 5.98
N MET A 18 19.17 -4.46 5.85
CA MET A 18 18.49 -5.55 6.55
C MET A 18 19.03 -6.94 6.16
N MET A 19 19.35 -7.14 4.87
CA MET A 19 20.01 -8.36 4.41
C MET A 19 21.43 -8.51 4.96
N ALA A 20 22.20 -7.41 5.08
CA ALA A 20 23.57 -7.43 5.57
C ALA A 20 23.67 -7.63 7.10
N VAL A 21 22.76 -7.04 7.88
CA VAL A 21 22.74 -7.19 9.35
C VAL A 21 22.35 -8.62 9.76
N ALA A 22 21.54 -9.32 8.95
CA ALA A 22 21.25 -10.74 9.17
C ALA A 22 22.45 -11.67 8.96
N VAL A 23 23.46 -11.24 8.21
CA VAL A 23 24.66 -12.05 7.87
C VAL A 23 25.76 -11.93 8.93
N ALA A 24 25.83 -10.84 9.69
CA ALA A 24 26.95 -10.56 10.60
C ALA A 24 26.82 -11.17 12.02
N ALA A 25 25.75 -11.91 12.32
CA ALA A 25 25.50 -12.45 13.66
C ALA A 25 25.98 -13.90 13.89
N GLY A 26 26.79 -14.44 12.98
CA GLY A 26 27.40 -15.77 13.10
C GLY A 26 28.92 -15.70 13.13
N GLU A 27 29.49 -16.37 14.14
CA GLU A 27 30.89 -16.85 14.23
C GLU A 27 31.91 -15.95 14.96
N ILE A 28 32.09 -16.26 16.26
CA ILE A 28 33.42 -16.37 16.86
C ILE A 28 33.46 -17.75 17.56
N SER A 29 34.25 -18.67 17.03
CA SER A 29 34.76 -19.84 17.74
C SER A 29 36.12 -20.17 17.16
N ASP A 30 37.12 -20.05 18.03
CA ASP A 30 38.54 -20.30 17.81
C ASP A 30 38.82 -21.76 18.14
N ASP A 31 39.34 -22.54 17.19
CA ASP A 31 40.25 -23.66 17.48
C ASP A 31 41.09 -24.01 16.25
N GLY A 32 42.37 -24.27 16.48
CA GLY A 32 43.39 -24.44 15.45
C GLY A 32 43.48 -25.85 14.89
N GLY A 33 43.91 -25.95 13.63
CA GLY A 33 44.27 -27.23 12.99
C GLY A 33 44.51 -27.09 11.49
N ASP A 34 45.77 -27.21 11.09
CA ASP A 34 46.33 -27.17 9.74
C ASP A 34 45.80 -28.31 8.84
N GLN A 35 45.14 -28.03 7.69
CA GLN A 35 45.06 -28.88 6.48
C GLN A 35 44.46 -28.13 5.26
N PRO A 36 44.80 -28.51 4.00
CA PRO A 36 44.70 -27.62 2.84
C PRO A 36 43.30 -27.55 2.18
N SER A 37 43.02 -26.36 1.66
CA SER A 37 41.78 -25.84 1.07
C SER A 37 41.18 -26.63 -0.10
N PRO A 38 39.84 -26.85 -0.14
CA PRO A 38 39.10 -26.99 -1.38
C PRO A 38 38.60 -25.62 -1.88
N SER A 39 38.64 -25.44 -3.19
CA SER A 39 38.19 -24.28 -3.97
C SER A 39 36.81 -23.72 -3.55
N PRO A 40 36.58 -22.39 -3.67
CA PRO A 40 35.33 -21.77 -3.23
C PRO A 40 34.15 -22.25 -4.09
N SER A 41 33.21 -22.94 -3.44
CA SER A 41 31.89 -23.22 -3.98
C SER A 41 31.11 -21.91 -4.20
N PRO A 42 30.20 -21.86 -5.20
CA PRO A 42 29.45 -20.65 -5.47
C PRO A 42 28.57 -20.32 -4.27
N SER A 43 28.78 -19.13 -3.71
CA SER A 43 27.94 -18.39 -2.74
C SER A 43 26.82 -19.21 -2.09
N ALA A 44 26.95 -19.46 -0.79
CA ALA A 44 25.86 -19.99 0.03
C ALA A 44 24.61 -19.12 -0.15
N SER A 45 23.71 -19.53 -1.06
CA SER A 45 22.36 -19.01 -1.12
C SER A 45 21.73 -19.29 0.23
N CYS A 46 21.15 -18.27 0.86
CA CYS A 46 20.43 -18.43 2.12
C CYS A 46 19.36 -19.53 1.93
N ALA A 47 19.63 -20.75 2.41
CA ALA A 47 18.81 -21.93 2.13
C ALA A 47 17.43 -21.90 2.82
N ARG A 48 17.11 -20.81 3.52
CA ARG A 48 15.89 -20.64 4.31
C ARG A 48 14.87 -19.79 3.59
N ARG A 49 13.64 -20.29 3.52
CA ARG A 49 12.48 -19.52 3.06
C ARG A 49 12.22 -18.36 4.03
N PRO A 50 12.04 -17.12 3.53
CA PRO A 50 11.63 -15.99 4.36
C PRO A 50 10.27 -16.25 5.02
N VAL A 51 10.12 -15.81 6.27
CA VAL A 51 8.86 -15.87 7.02
C VAL A 51 8.48 -14.46 7.43
N VAL A 52 7.24 -14.04 7.14
CA VAL A 52 6.74 -12.70 7.47
C VAL A 52 5.43 -12.80 8.23
N PHE A 53 5.35 -12.12 9.38
CA PHE A 53 4.11 -11.90 10.11
C PHE A 53 3.76 -10.42 10.05
N ALA A 54 2.52 -10.13 9.69
CA ALA A 54 2.06 -8.76 9.51
C ALA A 54 0.85 -8.44 10.39
N PHE A 55 0.84 -7.24 10.92
CA PHE A 55 -0.18 -6.68 11.79
C PHE A 55 -0.53 -5.29 11.30
N GLY A 56 -1.78 -4.88 11.46
CA GLY A 56 -2.17 -3.56 11.02
C GLY A 56 -3.61 -3.41 10.59
N ASP A 57 -3.82 -2.43 9.73
CA ASP A 57 -5.10 -2.08 9.17
C ASP A 57 -5.24 -2.43 7.67
N SER A 58 -6.15 -1.73 6.99
CA SER A 58 -6.44 -1.85 5.57
C SER A 58 -5.26 -1.63 4.63
N ASN A 59 -4.18 -0.95 5.07
CA ASN A 59 -2.97 -0.78 4.26
C ASN A 59 -2.22 -2.10 4.05
N THR A 60 -2.43 -3.07 4.95
CA THR A 60 -1.72 -4.34 4.98
C THR A 60 -2.65 -5.55 4.87
N ASP A 61 -3.95 -5.41 5.13
CA ASP A 61 -4.94 -6.49 5.11
C ASP A 61 -5.07 -7.21 3.75
N THR A 62 -4.64 -8.48 3.71
CA THR A 62 -4.70 -9.35 2.52
C THR A 62 -6.01 -10.12 2.34
N GLY A 63 -7.07 -9.75 3.07
CA GLY A 63 -8.41 -10.36 3.00
C GLY A 63 -8.98 -10.82 4.34
N GLY A 64 -8.33 -10.50 5.45
CA GLY A 64 -8.75 -10.83 6.80
C GLY A 64 -10.08 -10.20 7.19
N ILE A 65 -10.41 -8.97 6.76
CA ILE A 65 -11.76 -8.42 6.99
C ILE A 65 -12.84 -9.22 6.26
N ALA A 66 -12.55 -9.71 5.05
CA ALA A 66 -13.50 -10.50 4.26
C ALA A 66 -13.74 -11.86 4.92
N ALA A 67 -12.67 -12.53 5.37
CA ALA A 67 -12.76 -13.79 6.08
C ALA A 67 -13.41 -13.66 7.47
N GLY A 68 -13.03 -12.63 8.24
CA GLY A 68 -13.49 -12.44 9.61
C GLY A 68 -14.91 -11.91 9.75
N MET A 69 -15.36 -11.07 8.81
CA MET A 69 -16.67 -10.40 8.87
C MET A 69 -17.63 -10.80 7.74
N GLY A 70 -17.19 -11.68 6.83
CA GLY A 70 -17.98 -12.05 5.63
C GLY A 70 -18.17 -10.90 4.64
N TYR A 71 -17.31 -9.88 4.70
CA TYR A 71 -17.42 -8.72 3.81
C TYR A 71 -17.04 -9.08 2.38
N TYR A 72 -17.90 -8.69 1.45
CA TYR A 72 -17.65 -8.84 0.02
C TYR A 72 -17.46 -7.47 -0.62
N PHE A 73 -16.27 -7.24 -1.18
CA PHE A 73 -15.97 -6.01 -1.93
C PHE A 73 -16.08 -6.30 -3.43
N PRO A 74 -17.09 -5.76 -4.13
CA PRO A 74 -17.17 -5.90 -5.57
C PRO A 74 -16.09 -5.06 -6.26
N LEU A 75 -16.00 -5.18 -7.59
CA LEU A 75 -15.19 -4.28 -8.42
C LEU A 75 -15.44 -2.81 -8.00
N PRO A 76 -14.38 -2.00 -7.83
CA PRO A 76 -13.06 -2.14 -8.46
C PRO A 76 -12.02 -3.01 -7.75
N GLU A 77 -12.35 -3.67 -6.63
CA GLU A 77 -11.39 -4.52 -5.89
C GLU A 77 -10.75 -5.60 -6.76
N GLY A 78 -9.43 -5.77 -6.63
CA GLY A 78 -8.63 -6.75 -7.37
C GLY A 78 -8.62 -6.60 -8.90
N ARG A 79 -9.30 -5.59 -9.48
CA ARG A 79 -9.49 -5.49 -10.95
C ARG A 79 -8.20 -5.37 -11.75
N ALA A 80 -7.14 -4.80 -11.19
CA ALA A 80 -5.89 -4.48 -11.87
C ALA A 80 -4.92 -5.66 -11.90
N PHE A 81 -4.90 -6.46 -10.83
CA PHE A 81 -3.95 -7.57 -10.67
C PHE A 81 -4.66 -8.93 -10.54
N PHE A 82 -5.39 -9.15 -9.44
CA PHE A 82 -5.99 -10.45 -9.11
C PHE A 82 -7.16 -10.86 -10.02
N ARG A 83 -7.79 -9.91 -10.70
CA ARG A 83 -8.97 -10.08 -11.58
C ARG A 83 -10.19 -10.73 -10.89
N ARG A 84 -10.22 -10.72 -9.56
CA ARG A 84 -11.31 -11.19 -8.70
C ARG A 84 -11.25 -10.45 -7.37
N ALA A 85 -12.31 -10.57 -6.59
CA ALA A 85 -12.29 -10.12 -5.22
C ALA A 85 -11.35 -11.00 -4.36
N THR A 86 -10.54 -10.35 -3.53
CA THR A 86 -9.59 -10.95 -2.58
C THR A 86 -9.80 -10.46 -1.15
N GLY A 87 -10.61 -9.41 -0.95
CA GLY A 87 -10.77 -8.78 0.36
C GLY A 87 -9.79 -7.66 0.67
N ARG A 88 -8.80 -7.40 -0.20
CA ARG A 88 -7.88 -6.24 -0.10
C ARG A 88 -8.64 -4.96 -0.40
N LEU A 89 -8.44 -3.89 0.39
CA LEU A 89 -9.01 -2.58 0.07
C LEU A 89 -8.21 -1.81 -1.01
N CYS A 90 -7.85 -2.49 -2.10
CA CYS A 90 -7.23 -1.88 -3.27
C CYS A 90 -7.64 -2.61 -4.55
N ASP A 91 -7.35 -2.01 -5.71
CA ASP A 91 -7.68 -2.62 -6.99
C ASP A 91 -6.63 -3.62 -7.48
N GLY A 92 -5.59 -3.91 -6.68
CA GLY A 92 -4.49 -4.77 -7.06
C GLY A 92 -3.70 -5.29 -5.86
N ARG A 93 -2.40 -5.03 -5.86
CA ARG A 93 -1.44 -5.49 -4.84
C ARG A 93 -1.24 -4.42 -3.77
N LEU A 94 -1.01 -4.87 -2.54
CA LEU A 94 -0.58 -4.04 -1.42
C LEU A 94 0.95 -3.87 -1.40
N VAL A 95 1.45 -2.97 -0.55
CA VAL A 95 2.89 -2.82 -0.32
C VAL A 95 3.52 -4.14 0.16
N ILE A 96 2.82 -4.87 1.02
CA ILE A 96 3.29 -6.17 1.52
C ILE A 96 3.34 -7.26 0.42
N ASP A 97 2.49 -7.18 -0.61
CA ASP A 97 2.55 -8.12 -1.73
C ASP A 97 3.84 -7.89 -2.55
N HIS A 98 4.26 -6.62 -2.72
CA HIS A 98 5.52 -6.28 -3.37
C HIS A 98 6.76 -6.67 -2.56
N LEU A 99 6.67 -6.63 -1.22
CA LEU A 99 7.68 -7.21 -0.35
C LEU A 99 7.81 -8.72 -0.61
N CYS A 100 6.69 -9.45 -0.66
CA CYS A 100 6.69 -10.89 -0.91
C CYS A 100 7.32 -11.23 -2.28
N GLU A 101 7.02 -10.45 -3.32
CA GLU A 101 7.65 -10.58 -4.64
C GLU A 101 9.17 -10.39 -4.58
N SER A 102 9.62 -9.37 -3.84
CA SER A 102 11.05 -9.06 -3.69
C SER A 102 11.80 -10.15 -2.90
N LEU A 103 11.10 -10.82 -1.99
CA LEU A 103 11.60 -11.95 -1.21
C LEU A 103 11.41 -13.31 -1.92
N ASN A 104 10.87 -13.31 -3.15
CA ASN A 104 10.56 -14.51 -3.93
C ASN A 104 9.71 -15.54 -3.13
N MET A 105 8.69 -15.05 -2.42
CA MET A 105 7.75 -15.86 -1.62
C MET A 105 6.30 -15.66 -2.06
N SER A 106 5.41 -16.58 -1.69
CA SER A 106 3.96 -16.42 -1.91
C SER A 106 3.41 -15.22 -1.13
N TYR A 107 2.31 -14.65 -1.59
CA TYR A 107 1.62 -13.61 -0.82
C TYR A 107 1.10 -14.15 0.50
N LEU A 108 1.12 -13.32 1.54
CA LEU A 108 0.67 -13.74 2.86
C LEU A 108 -0.83 -14.04 2.88
N SER A 109 -1.14 -15.23 3.39
CA SER A 109 -2.50 -15.65 3.70
C SER A 109 -3.05 -14.87 4.90
N PRO A 110 -4.30 -14.37 4.84
CA PRO A 110 -4.93 -13.77 6.00
C PRO A 110 -5.21 -14.85 7.07
N TYR A 111 -4.85 -14.56 8.31
CA TYR A 111 -4.93 -15.51 9.44
C TYR A 111 -6.35 -16.10 9.63
N LEU A 112 -7.38 -15.29 9.38
CA LEU A 112 -8.77 -15.68 9.59
C LEU A 112 -9.37 -16.48 8.42
N GLU A 113 -8.66 -16.69 7.31
CA GLU A 113 -9.16 -17.48 6.18
C GLU A 113 -8.88 -18.98 6.41
N PRO A 114 -9.92 -19.81 6.59
CA PRO A 114 -9.73 -21.24 6.80
C PRO A 114 -9.47 -22.02 5.49
N LEU A 115 -9.87 -21.50 4.33
CA LEU A 115 -9.83 -22.26 3.07
C LEU A 115 -8.79 -21.72 2.09
N GLY A 116 -7.95 -22.62 1.59
CA GLY A 116 -6.95 -22.29 0.56
C GLY A 116 -5.80 -21.43 1.06
N THR A 117 -5.54 -21.43 2.37
CA THR A 117 -4.42 -20.73 2.98
C THR A 117 -3.15 -21.56 3.00
N ASP A 118 -2.05 -20.85 2.85
CA ASP A 118 -0.70 -21.35 3.06
C ASP A 118 -0.01 -20.42 4.05
N PHE A 119 0.37 -20.98 5.21
CA PHE A 119 1.06 -20.26 6.27
C PHE A 119 2.56 -20.60 6.34
N THR A 120 3.09 -21.37 5.39
CA THR A 120 4.48 -21.86 5.42
C THR A 120 5.52 -20.75 5.35
N ASN A 121 5.13 -19.57 4.86
CA ASN A 121 5.96 -18.37 4.78
C ASN A 121 5.44 -17.23 5.68
N GLY A 122 4.62 -17.58 6.67
CA GLY A 122 4.04 -16.67 7.65
C GLY A 122 2.55 -16.37 7.41
N ALA A 123 2.03 -15.39 8.14
CA ALA A 123 0.59 -15.10 8.17
C ALA A 123 0.33 -13.60 8.36
N ASN A 124 -0.78 -13.13 7.81
CA ASN A 124 -1.21 -11.74 7.97
C ASN A 124 -2.39 -11.63 8.94
N PHE A 125 -2.15 -10.95 10.05
CA PHE A 125 -3.14 -10.67 11.10
C PHE A 125 -3.80 -9.28 10.93
N ALA A 126 -3.37 -8.48 9.95
CA ALA A 126 -3.95 -7.17 9.70
C ALA A 126 -5.41 -7.26 9.25
N ILE A 127 -6.24 -6.34 9.73
CA ILE A 127 -7.68 -6.28 9.45
C ILE A 127 -8.09 -4.85 9.09
N SER A 128 -8.79 -4.70 7.97
CA SER A 128 -9.27 -3.41 7.50
C SER A 128 -10.14 -2.70 8.54
N GLY A 129 -9.82 -1.44 8.81
CA GLY A 129 -10.49 -0.62 9.82
C GLY A 129 -9.97 -0.83 11.25
N ALA A 130 -8.99 -1.72 11.46
CA ALA A 130 -8.36 -1.88 12.76
C ALA A 130 -7.73 -0.57 13.26
N ALA A 131 -7.78 -0.42 14.58
CA ALA A 131 -7.22 0.69 15.32
C ALA A 131 -6.49 0.13 16.55
N THR A 132 -5.74 0.99 17.25
CA THR A 132 -5.13 0.62 18.53
C THR A 132 -6.15 0.58 19.67
N ALA A 133 -7.17 1.45 19.61
CA ALA A 133 -8.19 1.58 20.63
C ALA A 133 -9.61 1.38 20.07
N PRO A 134 -10.56 0.85 20.89
CA PRO A 134 -10.36 0.27 22.22
C PRO A 134 -9.52 -1.00 22.18
N ARG A 135 -8.63 -1.19 23.17
CA ARG A 135 -7.65 -2.30 23.21
C ARG A 135 -8.27 -3.69 23.02
N ASN A 136 -9.45 -3.94 23.59
CA ASN A 136 -10.09 -5.26 23.52
C ASN A 136 -11.25 -5.32 22.51
N ALA A 137 -11.35 -4.35 21.60
CA ALA A 137 -12.28 -4.43 20.50
C ALA A 137 -11.85 -5.54 19.52
N ALA A 138 -12.81 -6.16 18.84
CA ALA A 138 -12.51 -7.14 17.80
C ALA A 138 -11.51 -6.55 16.79
N PHE A 139 -10.47 -7.32 16.49
CA PHE A 139 -9.42 -6.96 15.52
C PHE A 139 -8.54 -5.75 15.86
N SER A 140 -8.63 -5.18 17.06
CA SER A 140 -7.66 -4.18 17.52
C SER A 140 -6.23 -4.73 17.43
N LEU A 141 -5.23 -3.84 17.41
CA LEU A 141 -3.82 -4.25 17.36
C LEU A 141 -3.47 -5.27 18.46
N HIS A 142 -3.97 -5.04 19.69
CA HIS A 142 -3.76 -5.96 20.79
C HIS A 142 -4.33 -7.35 20.50
N ILE A 143 -5.55 -7.44 19.96
CA ILE A 143 -6.16 -8.72 19.58
C ILE A 143 -5.38 -9.41 18.47
N GLN A 144 -4.89 -8.67 17.46
CA GLN A 144 -4.06 -9.23 16.40
C GLN A 144 -2.77 -9.86 16.96
N VAL A 145 -2.12 -9.19 17.92
CA VAL A 145 -0.94 -9.74 18.61
C VAL A 145 -1.30 -11.00 19.42
N GLN A 146 -2.44 -11.03 20.12
CA GLN A 146 -2.89 -12.24 20.82
C GLN A 146 -3.16 -13.41 19.87
N GLN A 147 -3.75 -13.14 18.70
CA GLN A 147 -3.95 -14.14 17.65
C GLN A 147 -2.62 -14.73 17.17
N PHE A 148 -1.60 -13.89 16.98
CA PHE A 148 -0.26 -14.36 16.64
C PHE A 148 0.37 -15.22 17.75
N ILE A 149 0.28 -14.78 19.00
CA ILE A 149 0.83 -15.55 20.13
C ILE A 149 0.17 -16.93 20.18
N HIS A 150 -1.15 -17.00 20.02
CA HIS A 150 -1.87 -18.27 19.94
C HIS A 150 -1.40 -19.13 18.74
N PHE A 151 -1.32 -18.54 17.53
CA PHE A 151 -0.82 -19.21 16.33
C PHE A 151 0.57 -19.81 16.55
N LYS A 152 1.50 -19.02 17.12
CA LYS A 152 2.85 -19.45 17.42
C LYS A 152 2.88 -20.59 18.42
N GLN A 153 2.20 -20.43 19.55
CA GLN A 153 2.14 -21.46 20.60
C GLN A 153 1.60 -22.78 20.05
N ARG A 154 0.50 -22.70 19.27
CA ARG A 154 -0.10 -23.88 18.66
C ARG A 154 0.83 -24.56 17.66
N SER A 155 1.52 -23.79 16.83
CA SER A 155 2.50 -24.32 15.88
C SER A 155 3.65 -25.04 16.60
N LEU A 156 4.18 -24.46 17.67
CA LEU A 156 5.27 -25.08 18.44
C LEU A 156 4.83 -26.32 19.22
N GLU A 157 3.61 -26.32 19.77
CA GLU A 157 3.02 -27.48 20.43
C GLU A 157 2.92 -28.66 19.46
N LEU A 158 2.36 -28.44 18.26
CA LEU A 158 2.25 -29.47 17.23
C LEU A 158 3.62 -29.97 16.76
N ALA A 159 4.59 -29.06 16.57
CA ALA A 159 5.95 -29.43 16.19
C ALA A 159 6.61 -30.35 17.25
N SER A 160 6.38 -30.09 18.54
CA SER A 160 6.90 -30.92 19.63
C SER A 160 6.35 -32.36 19.64
N ARG A 161 5.21 -32.59 18.98
CA ARG A 161 4.60 -33.91 18.78
C ARG A 161 5.07 -34.60 17.49
N GLY A 162 5.97 -33.97 16.75
CA GLY A 162 6.43 -34.45 15.44
C GLY A 162 5.42 -34.24 14.31
N GLU A 163 4.40 -33.41 14.52
CA GLU A 163 3.42 -33.08 13.49
C GLU A 163 3.99 -32.06 12.49
N ALA A 164 3.55 -32.14 11.23
CA ALA A 164 3.91 -31.15 10.23
C ALA A 164 3.26 -29.81 10.57
N VAL A 165 4.05 -28.74 10.59
CA VAL A 165 3.61 -27.40 10.96
C VAL A 165 3.99 -26.38 9.89
N PRO A 166 3.22 -25.29 9.73
CA PRO A 166 3.56 -24.27 8.75
C PRO A 166 4.85 -23.54 9.10
N VAL A 167 5.08 -23.24 10.38
CA VAL A 167 6.26 -22.49 10.84
C VAL A 167 6.82 -23.14 12.09
N ASP A 168 8.10 -23.49 12.06
CA ASP A 168 8.84 -24.08 13.18
C ASP A 168 9.50 -23.00 14.07
N ALA A 169 10.18 -23.44 15.14
CA ALA A 169 10.86 -22.54 16.08
C ALA A 169 11.87 -21.60 15.41
N ASP A 170 12.61 -22.14 14.43
CA ASP A 170 13.60 -21.40 13.65
C ASP A 170 12.92 -20.39 12.71
N GLY A 171 11.80 -20.79 12.10
CA GLY A 171 10.85 -19.96 11.36
C GLY A 171 10.49 -18.71 12.13
N PHE A 172 9.92 -18.86 13.33
CA PHE A 172 9.57 -17.74 14.20
C PHE A 172 10.79 -16.92 14.63
N ARG A 173 11.91 -17.56 14.99
CA ARG A 173 13.11 -16.86 15.46
C ARG A 173 13.66 -15.85 14.45
N ASN A 174 13.64 -16.20 13.16
CA ASN A 174 14.22 -15.38 12.10
C ASN A 174 13.15 -14.68 11.23
N ALA A 175 11.89 -14.67 11.64
CA ALA A 175 10.82 -14.01 10.90
C ALA A 175 10.96 -12.48 10.94
N LEU A 176 10.34 -11.83 9.96
CA LEU A 176 10.09 -10.38 9.92
C LEU A 176 8.69 -10.09 10.46
N TYR A 177 8.58 -9.08 11.32
CA TYR A 177 7.35 -8.68 11.99
C TYR A 177 6.97 -7.25 11.58
N LEU A 178 6.00 -7.10 10.68
CA LEU A 178 5.54 -5.80 10.18
C LEU A 178 4.35 -5.28 11.00
N ILE A 179 4.39 -4.01 11.43
CA ILE A 179 3.25 -3.29 12.02
C ILE A 179 2.96 -2.03 11.21
N ASP A 180 1.74 -1.93 10.65
CA ASP A 180 1.21 -0.73 9.94
C ASP A 180 -0.18 -0.38 10.50
N ILE A 181 -0.21 0.52 11.49
CA ILE A 181 -1.40 0.82 12.31
C ILE A 181 -1.37 2.29 12.78
N GLY A 182 -2.53 2.81 13.19
CA GLY A 182 -2.66 4.14 13.79
C GLY A 182 -3.38 5.16 12.91
N GLN A 183 -3.44 4.93 11.58
CA GLN A 183 -4.11 5.88 10.68
C GLN A 183 -5.61 5.99 10.94
N ASN A 184 -6.27 4.88 11.32
CA ASN A 184 -7.67 4.90 11.72
C ASN A 184 -7.88 5.65 13.04
N ASP A 185 -6.98 5.49 14.02
CA ASP A 185 -7.03 6.22 15.28
C ASP A 185 -6.90 7.74 15.05
N LEU A 186 -5.93 8.17 14.23
CA LEU A 186 -5.75 9.57 13.86
C LEU A 186 -6.94 10.10 13.06
N SER A 187 -7.41 9.33 12.07
CA SER A 187 -8.57 9.71 11.27
C SER A 187 -9.82 9.92 12.13
N ALA A 188 -10.05 9.05 13.11
CA ALA A 188 -11.15 9.20 14.06
C ALA A 188 -10.94 10.41 14.97
N ALA A 189 -9.75 10.58 15.55
CA ALA A 189 -9.45 11.68 16.47
C ALA A 189 -9.59 13.07 15.83
N PHE A 190 -9.18 13.22 14.57
CA PHE A 190 -9.30 14.45 13.80
C PHE A 190 -10.62 14.58 13.01
N SER A 191 -11.64 13.77 13.33
CA SER A 191 -12.95 13.95 12.71
C SER A 191 -13.65 15.22 13.23
N ALA A 192 -14.45 15.84 12.36
CA ALA A 192 -15.11 17.12 12.66
C ALA A 192 -15.96 17.00 13.93
N GLY A 193 -15.77 17.93 14.87
CA GLY A 193 -16.51 17.98 16.13
C GLY A 193 -15.96 17.07 17.24
N CYS A 194 -14.83 16.37 17.03
CA CYS A 194 -14.21 15.56 18.08
C CYS A 194 -13.41 16.39 19.08
N LEU A 195 -12.26 16.93 18.68
CA LEU A 195 -11.37 17.70 19.55
C LEU A 195 -10.58 18.75 18.74
N PRO A 196 -10.19 19.88 19.34
CA PRO A 196 -9.16 20.78 18.78
C PRO A 196 -7.84 20.05 18.53
N TYR A 197 -7.01 20.57 17.62
CA TYR A 197 -5.73 19.95 17.26
C TYR A 197 -4.84 19.63 18.47
N ASP A 198 -4.59 20.64 19.33
CA ASP A 198 -3.72 20.48 20.51
C ASP A 198 -4.28 19.45 21.50
N ASP A 199 -5.60 19.33 21.61
CA ASP A 199 -6.26 18.33 22.44
C ASP A 199 -6.12 16.93 21.86
N VAL A 200 -6.18 16.77 20.53
CA VAL A 200 -5.88 15.48 19.90
C VAL A 200 -4.46 15.04 20.23
N VAL A 201 -3.48 15.92 20.04
CA VAL A 201 -2.06 15.61 20.29
C VAL A 201 -1.84 15.28 21.76
N ARG A 202 -2.34 16.09 22.71
CA ARG A 202 -2.16 15.82 24.15
C ARG A 202 -2.93 14.60 24.66
N GLN A 203 -4.17 14.41 24.22
CA GLN A 203 -5.09 13.47 24.88
C GLN A 203 -5.17 12.13 24.17
N ARG A 204 -4.90 12.06 22.86
CA ARG A 204 -5.08 10.83 22.06
C ARG A 204 -3.75 10.16 21.72
N PHE A 205 -2.73 10.91 21.33
CA PHE A 205 -1.46 10.31 20.87
C PHE A 205 -0.79 9.43 21.92
N PRO A 206 -0.70 9.83 23.22
CA PRO A 206 -0.04 8.99 24.22
C PRO A 206 -0.67 7.59 24.34
N ALA A 207 -2.00 7.50 24.27
CA ALA A 207 -2.71 6.22 24.35
C ALA A 207 -2.43 5.35 23.13
N ILE A 208 -2.52 5.91 21.91
CA ILE A 208 -2.28 5.19 20.65
C ILE A 208 -0.83 4.68 20.60
N LEU A 209 0.13 5.54 20.92
CA LEU A 209 1.55 5.21 20.93
C LEU A 209 1.89 4.18 22.00
N SER A 210 1.23 4.23 23.16
CA SER A 210 1.39 3.21 24.22
C SER A 210 0.94 1.83 23.74
N GLU A 211 -0.17 1.73 23.02
CA GLU A 211 -0.64 0.44 22.47
C GLU A 211 0.31 -0.12 21.40
N ILE A 212 0.89 0.74 20.55
CA ILE A 212 1.90 0.31 19.56
C ILE A 212 3.18 -0.14 20.27
N LYS A 213 3.64 0.60 21.27
CA LYS A 213 4.79 0.23 22.11
C LYS A 213 4.58 -1.13 22.79
N ASP A 214 3.41 -1.33 23.38
CA ASP A 214 3.02 -2.59 24.04
C ASP A 214 3.00 -3.76 23.04
N ALA A 215 2.52 -3.55 21.81
CA ALA A 215 2.53 -4.55 20.75
C ALA A 215 3.96 -4.96 20.37
N ILE A 216 4.85 -3.99 20.17
CA ILE A 216 6.27 -4.23 19.86
C ILE A 216 6.93 -5.04 20.98
N GLN A 217 6.74 -4.61 22.24
CA GLN A 217 7.31 -5.30 23.39
C GLN A 217 6.73 -6.71 23.55
N SER A 218 5.42 -6.88 23.36
CA SER A 218 4.76 -8.18 23.44
C SER A 218 5.30 -9.15 22.39
N LEU A 219 5.47 -8.71 21.14
CA LEU A 219 6.09 -9.54 20.09
C LEU A 219 7.52 -9.91 20.45
N TYR A 220 8.32 -8.94 20.93
CA TYR A 220 9.70 -9.17 21.35
C TYR A 220 9.82 -10.19 22.48
N TYR A 221 9.02 -10.05 23.55
CA TYR A 221 9.02 -11.02 24.66
C TYR A 221 8.47 -12.38 24.24
N ASN A 222 7.76 -12.45 23.11
CA ASN A 222 7.38 -13.69 22.45
C ASN A 222 8.38 -14.10 21.35
N GLY A 223 9.62 -13.62 21.38
CA GLY A 223 10.74 -14.08 20.57
C GLY A 223 10.88 -13.44 19.19
N ALA A 224 10.13 -12.38 18.89
CA ALA A 224 10.35 -11.59 17.68
C ALA A 224 11.66 -10.80 17.77
N LYS A 225 12.50 -10.87 16.72
CA LYS A 225 13.77 -10.15 16.67
C LYS A 225 13.84 -9.10 15.57
N ASN A 226 13.11 -9.24 14.47
CA ASN A 226 13.18 -8.32 13.34
C ASN A 226 11.84 -7.60 13.20
N LEU A 227 11.73 -6.39 13.72
CA LEU A 227 10.50 -5.61 13.70
C LEU A 227 10.60 -4.47 12.69
N TRP A 228 9.60 -4.36 11.83
CA TRP A 228 9.48 -3.30 10.84
C TRP A 228 8.21 -2.50 11.12
N ILE A 229 8.39 -1.25 11.52
CA ILE A 229 7.32 -0.38 12.00
C ILE A 229 7.07 0.70 10.96
N HIS A 230 5.85 0.74 10.43
CA HIS A 230 5.44 1.79 9.52
C HIS A 230 4.85 2.97 10.29
N GLY A 231 5.31 4.17 9.95
CA GLY A 231 4.57 5.39 10.27
C GLY A 231 3.26 5.46 9.49
N THR A 232 2.38 6.35 9.93
CA THR A 232 1.13 6.62 9.23
C THR A 232 1.37 7.34 7.89
N GLY A 233 0.39 7.30 6.99
CA GLY A 233 0.44 8.07 5.73
C GLY A 233 -0.05 9.51 5.88
N PRO A 234 0.07 10.35 4.84
CA PRO A 234 -0.34 11.75 4.89
C PRO A 234 -1.87 11.87 5.02
N LEU A 235 -2.35 12.02 6.26
CA LEU A 235 -3.77 12.00 6.61
C LEU A 235 -4.57 13.09 5.87
N GLY A 236 -3.98 14.27 5.71
CA GLY A 236 -4.57 15.39 5.00
C GLY A 236 -4.70 15.19 3.49
N CYS A 237 -4.02 14.20 2.94
CA CYS A 237 -4.13 13.83 1.52
C CYS A 237 -5.18 12.75 1.25
N LEU A 238 -5.84 12.21 2.28
CA LEU A 238 -6.87 11.19 2.08
C LEU A 238 -8.06 11.76 1.30
N PRO A 239 -8.48 11.14 0.18
CA PRO A 239 -9.64 11.60 -0.59
C PRO A 239 -10.91 11.73 0.26
N GLN A 240 -11.09 10.86 1.26
CA GLN A 240 -12.20 10.92 2.22
C GLN A 240 -12.21 12.24 3.00
N LYS A 241 -11.04 12.69 3.49
CA LYS A 241 -10.91 13.94 4.25
C LYS A 241 -11.07 15.16 3.33
N LEU A 242 -10.51 15.09 2.12
CA LEU A 242 -10.66 16.14 1.11
C LEU A 242 -12.10 16.29 0.60
N ALA A 243 -12.93 15.25 0.66
CA ALA A 243 -14.33 15.32 0.24
C ALA A 243 -15.27 15.98 1.25
N VAL A 244 -14.83 16.22 2.49
CA VAL A 244 -15.65 16.90 3.52
C VAL A 244 -15.85 18.37 3.14
N PRO A 245 -17.10 18.89 3.15
CA PRO A 245 -17.36 20.30 2.89
C PRO A 245 -16.59 21.21 3.84
N ARG A 246 -15.98 22.26 3.30
CA ARG A 246 -15.21 23.27 4.03
C ARG A 246 -15.64 24.67 3.60
N ALA A 247 -15.40 25.63 4.49
CA ALA A 247 -15.74 27.03 4.25
C ALA A 247 -14.86 27.65 3.16
N ASP A 248 -13.56 27.33 3.17
CA ASP A 248 -12.56 27.76 2.20
C ASP A 248 -11.42 26.73 2.10
N ASP A 249 -10.52 26.95 1.13
CA ASP A 249 -9.38 26.07 0.84
C ASP A 249 -8.06 26.57 1.50
N GLY A 250 -8.12 27.45 2.50
CA GLY A 250 -6.95 28.07 3.14
C GLY A 250 -6.04 27.09 3.92
N ASP A 251 -6.58 25.94 4.32
CA ASP A 251 -5.82 24.84 4.94
C ASP A 251 -5.12 23.94 3.91
N LEU A 252 -5.35 24.10 2.61
CA LEU A 252 -4.65 23.30 1.61
C LEU A 252 -3.19 23.74 1.46
N ASP A 253 -2.30 22.77 1.32
CA ASP A 253 -0.92 22.96 0.87
C ASP A 253 -0.85 23.03 -0.67
N PRO A 254 0.33 23.34 -1.27
CA PRO A 254 0.47 23.39 -2.72
C PRO A 254 0.16 22.07 -3.46
N SER A 255 0.19 20.93 -2.76
CA SER A 255 -0.14 19.61 -3.28
C SER A 255 -1.65 19.30 -3.15
N GLY A 256 -2.44 20.21 -2.55
CA GLY A 256 -3.87 20.06 -2.35
C GLY A 256 -4.24 19.22 -1.13
N CYS A 257 -3.33 19.02 -0.18
CA CYS A 257 -3.57 18.29 1.06
C CYS A 257 -3.83 19.23 2.25
N LEU A 258 -4.63 18.78 3.23
CA LEU A 258 -4.93 19.56 4.44
C LEU A 258 -3.70 19.64 5.36
N LYS A 259 -3.14 20.84 5.54
CA LYS A 259 -1.94 21.10 6.34
C LYS A 259 -2.13 20.69 7.78
N THR A 260 -3.26 21.06 8.41
CA THR A 260 -3.52 20.72 9.82
C THR A 260 -3.55 19.20 10.05
N LEU A 261 -4.17 18.43 9.16
CA LEU A 261 -4.21 16.97 9.31
C LEU A 261 -2.85 16.32 9.05
N ASN A 262 -2.10 16.81 8.06
CA ASN A 262 -0.75 16.34 7.81
C ASN A 262 0.20 16.68 8.97
N ALA A 263 0.07 17.86 9.59
CA ALA A 263 0.83 18.24 10.77
C ALA A 263 0.64 17.25 11.93
N GLY A 264 -0.60 16.79 12.14
CA GLY A 264 -0.90 15.76 13.14
C GLY A 264 -0.23 14.43 12.82
N ALA A 265 -0.21 14.03 11.55
CA ALA A 265 0.46 12.80 11.12
C ALA A 265 2.00 12.91 11.22
N TYR A 266 2.59 14.07 10.91
CA TYR A 266 4.02 14.33 11.12
C TYR A 266 4.40 14.23 12.59
N GLU A 267 3.63 14.87 13.47
CA GLU A 267 3.86 14.84 14.92
C GLU A 267 3.76 13.41 15.47
N PHE A 268 2.71 12.68 15.07
CA PHE A 268 2.54 11.28 15.47
C PHE A 268 3.72 10.40 15.02
N ASN A 269 4.14 10.52 13.75
CA ASN A 269 5.24 9.74 13.20
C ASN A 269 6.58 10.09 13.88
N SER A 270 6.80 11.36 14.23
CA SER A 270 7.98 11.80 14.99
C SER A 270 8.05 11.12 16.36
N GLN A 271 6.94 11.13 17.11
CA GLN A 271 6.88 10.47 18.41
C GLN A 271 7.01 8.94 18.29
N LEU A 272 6.39 8.32 17.27
CA LEU A 272 6.53 6.89 17.02
C LEU A 272 7.97 6.49 16.67
N SER A 273 8.66 7.29 15.84
CA SER A 273 10.08 7.09 15.54
C SER A 273 10.92 7.13 16.82
N SER A 274 10.70 8.14 17.68
CA SER A 274 11.41 8.25 18.95
C SER A 274 11.17 7.04 19.87
N ILE A 275 9.95 6.50 19.90
CA ILE A 275 9.65 5.25 20.64
C ILE A 275 10.42 4.08 20.05
N CYS A 276 10.51 3.97 18.72
CA CYS A 276 11.28 2.91 18.06
C CYS A 276 12.78 3.02 18.40
N ASP A 277 13.35 4.22 18.40
CA ASP A 277 14.74 4.46 18.78
C ASP A 277 15.01 4.07 20.25
N GLN A 278 14.10 4.46 21.15
CA GLN A 278 14.19 4.07 22.56
C GLN A 278 14.13 2.56 22.72
N LEU A 279 13.16 1.89 22.09
CA LEU A 279 13.00 0.44 22.16
C LEU A 279 14.20 -0.30 21.55
N SER A 280 14.81 0.23 20.48
CA SER A 280 16.02 -0.35 19.88
C SER A 280 17.18 -0.44 20.87
N SER A 281 17.29 0.54 21.77
CA SER A 281 18.31 0.52 22.84
C SER A 281 17.96 -0.41 24.02
N GLN A 282 16.66 -0.63 24.27
CA GLN A 282 16.16 -1.40 25.42
C GLN A 282 16.03 -2.90 25.12
N LEU A 283 15.64 -3.24 23.89
CA LEU A 283 15.31 -4.61 23.46
C LEU A 283 16.55 -5.26 22.82
N ARG A 284 17.46 -5.74 23.66
CA ARG A 284 18.75 -6.31 23.23
C ARG A 284 18.56 -7.48 22.25
N GLY A 285 19.28 -7.41 21.12
CA GLY A 285 19.23 -8.45 20.09
C GLY A 285 17.99 -8.39 19.20
N ALA A 286 17.14 -7.36 19.35
CA ALA A 286 16.14 -7.01 18.34
C ALA A 286 16.68 -5.93 17.40
N THR A 287 16.29 -6.03 16.13
CA THR A 287 16.39 -4.98 15.14
C THR A 287 15.01 -4.37 14.96
N ILE A 288 14.86 -3.08 15.25
CA ILE A 288 13.61 -2.34 15.07
C ILE A 288 13.88 -1.25 14.04
N VAL A 289 13.14 -1.27 12.94
CA VAL A 289 13.27 -0.27 11.88
C VAL A 289 11.96 0.47 11.73
N PHE A 290 12.01 1.77 11.95
CA PHE A 290 10.92 2.68 11.60
C PHE A 290 11.02 3.09 10.13
N THR A 291 9.89 3.17 9.43
CA THR A 291 9.81 3.68 8.06
C THR A 291 8.80 4.80 7.97
N ASP A 292 9.28 5.96 7.52
CA ASP A 292 8.43 7.13 7.31
C ASP A 292 7.61 7.01 6.01
N ILE A 293 6.51 6.27 6.11
CA ILE A 293 5.54 6.07 5.03
C ILE A 293 4.90 7.40 4.61
N LEU A 294 4.80 8.39 5.53
CA LEU A 294 4.26 9.69 5.21
C LEU A 294 5.13 10.39 4.18
N ALA A 295 6.44 10.49 4.45
CA ALA A 295 7.38 11.12 3.53
C ALA A 295 7.34 10.47 2.13
N ILE A 296 7.34 9.14 2.07
CA ILE A 296 7.29 8.38 0.81
C ILE A 296 5.98 8.67 0.04
N LYS A 297 4.83 8.55 0.70
CA LYS A 297 3.52 8.77 0.06
C LYS A 297 3.32 10.24 -0.32
N TYR A 298 3.78 11.18 0.49
CA TYR A 298 3.68 12.61 0.19
C TYR A 298 4.58 13.01 -0.97
N ASP A 299 5.81 12.50 -1.04
CA ASP A 299 6.71 12.74 -2.19
C ASP A 299 6.07 12.26 -3.49
N LEU A 300 5.48 11.06 -3.47
CA LEU A 300 4.72 10.56 -4.61
C LEU A 300 3.67 11.61 -5.02
N ILE A 301 2.84 12.08 -4.08
CA ILE A 301 1.73 13.01 -4.39
C ILE A 301 2.24 14.33 -4.95
N ALA A 302 3.21 14.94 -4.26
CA ALA A 302 3.79 16.22 -4.64
C ALA A 302 4.51 16.13 -6.00
N ASN A 303 5.19 15.01 -6.26
CA ASN A 303 6.03 14.81 -7.44
C ASN A 303 5.43 13.82 -8.45
N HIS A 304 4.10 13.67 -8.47
CA HIS A 304 3.38 12.65 -9.25
C HIS A 304 3.71 12.64 -10.74
N SER A 305 4.09 13.78 -11.33
CA SER A 305 4.46 13.91 -12.74
C SER A 305 5.81 13.27 -13.07
N SER A 306 6.68 13.09 -12.08
CA SER A 306 7.95 12.38 -12.21
C SER A 306 7.79 10.87 -12.13
N TYR A 307 6.66 10.40 -11.60
CA TYR A 307 6.26 9.00 -11.54
C TYR A 307 5.37 8.68 -12.75
N ASP A 308 5.48 7.46 -13.28
CA ASP A 308 4.65 7.06 -14.42
C ASP A 308 3.16 7.16 -14.06
N ALA A 309 2.32 7.67 -14.96
CA ALA A 309 0.92 8.04 -14.68
C ALA A 309 0.03 6.86 -14.23
N ASN A 310 0.54 5.64 -14.28
CA ASN A 310 -0.08 4.42 -13.77
C ASN A 310 0.09 4.23 -12.25
N VAL A 311 0.99 4.98 -11.61
CA VAL A 311 1.21 4.96 -10.15
C VAL A 311 0.11 5.73 -9.41
N PHE A 312 -0.54 6.69 -10.09
CA PHE A 312 -1.18 7.79 -9.37
C PHE A 312 -2.67 7.66 -9.08
N PHE A 313 -3.46 6.92 -9.86
CA PHE A 313 -4.88 6.81 -9.57
C PHE A 313 -5.45 5.51 -10.12
N CYS A 314 -6.21 4.83 -9.27
CA CYS A 314 -7.33 3.98 -9.66
C CYS A 314 -8.22 4.80 -10.62
N ARG A 315 -7.94 4.72 -11.92
CA ARG A 315 -8.80 5.33 -12.95
C ARG A 315 -10.08 4.51 -12.95
N VAL A 316 -11.06 4.88 -12.13
CA VAL A 316 -12.42 4.35 -12.25
C VAL A 316 -13.01 4.97 -13.51
N ARG A 317 -12.63 4.42 -14.68
CA ARG A 317 -13.41 4.58 -15.92
C ARG A 317 -14.75 3.88 -15.70
N GLY A 318 -15.70 4.59 -15.08
CA GLY A 318 -17.04 4.06 -14.84
C GLY A 318 -17.94 4.91 -13.95
N ALA A 319 -17.39 5.67 -12.99
CA ALA A 319 -18.18 6.46 -12.04
C ALA A 319 -18.01 7.99 -12.19
N ALA A 320 -17.13 8.44 -13.08
CA ALA A 320 -16.79 9.86 -13.25
C ALA A 320 -17.68 10.63 -14.24
N ASP A 321 -18.64 9.98 -14.92
CA ASP A 321 -19.55 10.68 -15.85
C ASP A 321 -20.80 11.28 -15.18
N GLY A 322 -21.04 10.97 -13.90
CA GLY A 322 -22.15 11.49 -13.11
C GLY A 322 -21.78 12.71 -12.25
N VAL A 323 -20.52 12.85 -11.82
CA VAL A 323 -20.09 13.86 -10.84
C VAL A 323 -19.24 14.98 -11.47
N LEU A 324 -18.68 14.80 -12.68
CA LEU A 324 -17.85 15.81 -13.35
C LEU A 324 -18.59 16.71 -14.37
N ARG A 325 -19.93 16.61 -14.46
CA ARG A 325 -20.72 17.52 -15.31
C ARG A 325 -20.86 18.96 -14.78
N PRO A 326 -20.68 19.30 -13.49
CA PRO A 326 -20.65 20.71 -13.06
C PRO A 326 -19.31 21.40 -13.31
N TRP A 327 -18.19 20.66 -13.31
CA TRP A 327 -16.84 21.25 -13.36
C TRP A 327 -16.43 21.81 -14.72
N ARG A 328 -16.87 21.19 -15.83
CA ARG A 328 -16.63 21.74 -17.18
C ARG A 328 -17.53 22.95 -17.51
N ALA A 329 -18.62 23.17 -16.78
CA ALA A 329 -19.50 24.33 -16.98
C ALA A 329 -19.01 25.58 -16.22
N ALA A 330 -18.42 25.40 -15.02
CA ALA A 330 -17.95 26.50 -14.19
C ALA A 330 -16.73 27.26 -14.77
N VAL A 331 -15.85 26.55 -15.48
CA VAL A 331 -14.66 27.15 -16.12
C VAL A 331 -15.02 27.91 -17.39
N GLN A 332 -16.08 27.50 -18.10
CA GLN A 332 -16.54 28.20 -19.31
C GLN A 332 -17.41 29.44 -18.99
N LEU A 333 -18.06 29.47 -17.82
CA LEU A 333 -18.97 30.56 -17.40
C LEU A 333 -18.26 31.78 -16.80
N ARG A 334 -16.94 31.71 -16.53
CA ARG A 334 -16.14 32.86 -16.06
C ARG A 334 -15.55 33.71 -17.18
N LEU A 335 -15.71 33.31 -18.44
CA LEU A 335 -15.21 34.02 -19.63
C LEU A 335 -16.30 34.77 -20.42
N GLN A 336 -17.53 34.86 -19.92
CA GLN A 336 -18.64 35.56 -20.61
C GLN A 336 -19.39 36.59 -19.75
N ARG A 337 -18.81 37.09 -18.66
CA ARG A 337 -19.38 38.21 -17.90
C ARG A 337 -18.61 39.50 -18.14
N GLU A 338 -18.59 39.94 -19.39
CA GLU A 338 -18.62 41.37 -19.71
C GLU A 338 -19.77 41.62 -20.71
N LEU A 339 -20.55 42.67 -20.42
CA LEU A 339 -21.69 43.26 -21.16
C LEU A 339 -23.14 42.78 -20.84
N PRO A 340 -24.15 43.69 -20.94
CA PRO A 340 -25.30 43.70 -20.03
C PRO A 340 -26.70 43.49 -20.65
N ARG A 341 -27.64 43.12 -19.75
CA ARG A 341 -29.12 43.34 -19.70
C ARG A 341 -30.04 42.83 -20.83
N GLY A 342 -31.11 42.12 -20.43
CA GLY A 342 -32.42 42.22 -21.09
C GLY A 342 -33.36 40.99 -21.00
N GLY A 343 -34.50 41.15 -20.31
CA GLY A 343 -35.83 40.67 -20.74
C GLY A 343 -36.24 39.18 -20.60
N VAL A 344 -37.22 38.92 -19.74
CA VAL A 344 -38.17 37.76 -19.71
C VAL A 344 -39.43 38.24 -20.48
N PRO A 345 -40.27 37.45 -21.22
CA PRO A 345 -40.98 36.24 -20.75
C PRO A 345 -41.47 35.17 -21.77
N GLY A 346 -42.05 34.05 -21.28
CA GLY A 346 -43.24 33.42 -21.93
C GLY A 346 -43.24 31.94 -22.31
N VAL A 347 -43.78 31.11 -21.42
CA VAL A 347 -44.48 29.80 -21.54
C VAL A 347 -44.70 29.15 -22.95
N ARG A 348 -44.08 27.97 -23.20
CA ARG A 348 -44.58 26.88 -24.11
C ARG A 348 -44.12 25.48 -23.63
N GLY A 349 -44.60 25.03 -22.47
CA GLY A 349 -44.02 23.90 -21.74
C GLY A 349 -44.49 22.46 -22.06
N ARG A 350 -45.55 22.21 -22.86
CA ARG A 350 -46.12 20.85 -22.97
C ARG A 350 -45.90 20.11 -24.29
N GLN A 351 -45.65 20.80 -25.40
CA GLN A 351 -45.38 20.15 -26.70
C GLN A 351 -43.91 19.74 -26.86
N GLN A 352 -42.97 20.55 -26.36
CA GLN A 352 -41.52 20.32 -26.45
C GLN A 352 -41.06 19.07 -25.69
N VAL A 353 -41.69 18.77 -24.55
CA VAL A 353 -41.35 17.61 -23.71
C VAL A 353 -41.72 16.28 -24.41
N ARG A 354 -42.83 16.25 -25.15
CA ARG A 354 -43.26 15.05 -25.90
C ARG A 354 -42.36 14.77 -27.10
N GLU A 355 -41.84 15.81 -27.75
CA GLU A 355 -40.95 15.67 -28.90
C GLU A 355 -39.53 15.25 -28.51
N LEU A 356 -39.02 15.76 -27.36
CA LEU A 356 -37.75 15.34 -26.78
C LEU A 356 -37.77 13.86 -26.37
N GLY A 357 -38.88 13.36 -25.83
CA GLY A 357 -39.06 11.94 -25.49
C GLY A 357 -38.95 11.01 -26.70
N ARG A 358 -39.56 11.38 -27.84
CA ARG A 358 -39.49 10.58 -29.09
C ARG A 358 -38.09 10.57 -29.69
N ARG A 359 -37.39 11.71 -29.68
CA ARG A 359 -35.99 11.81 -30.17
C ARG A 359 -35.02 11.02 -29.31
N ALA A 360 -35.21 10.98 -27.99
CA ALA A 360 -34.40 10.18 -27.07
C ALA A 360 -34.56 8.67 -27.30
N LEU A 361 -35.80 8.21 -27.53
CA LEU A 361 -36.08 6.79 -27.82
C LEU A 361 -35.45 6.34 -29.15
N HIS A 362 -35.50 7.20 -30.18
CA HIS A 362 -34.91 6.92 -31.49
C HIS A 362 -33.37 6.83 -31.43
N ARG A 363 -32.72 7.72 -30.68
CA ARG A 363 -31.26 7.67 -30.46
C ARG A 363 -30.83 6.42 -29.70
N ARG A 364 -31.65 5.95 -28.74
CA ARG A 364 -31.39 4.70 -28.00
C ARG A 364 -31.47 3.47 -28.91
N ARG A 365 -32.44 3.42 -29.83
CA ARG A 365 -32.57 2.34 -30.83
C ARG A 365 -31.41 2.33 -31.84
N GLN A 366 -30.95 3.49 -32.31
CA GLN A 366 -29.78 3.58 -33.19
C GLN A 366 -28.47 3.15 -32.49
N ARG A 367 -28.30 3.49 -31.20
CA ARG A 367 -27.13 3.05 -30.41
C ARG A 367 -27.10 1.54 -30.17
N ARG A 368 -28.26 0.90 -30.01
CA ARG A 368 -28.35 -0.58 -29.92
C ARG A 368 -27.96 -1.25 -31.23
N ARG A 369 -28.43 -0.75 -32.39
CA ARG A 369 -28.04 -1.27 -33.71
C ARG A 369 -26.54 -1.10 -33.99
N ARG A 370 -25.94 0.05 -33.62
CA ARG A 370 -24.49 0.28 -33.76
C ARG A 370 -23.62 -0.61 -32.87
N ARG A 371 -24.13 -1.15 -31.76
CA ARG A 371 -23.39 -2.06 -30.86
C ARG A 371 -23.39 -3.52 -31.33
N GLN A 372 -24.27 -3.87 -32.26
CA GLN A 372 -24.46 -5.24 -32.77
C GLN A 372 -23.83 -5.45 -34.15
N ASP A 373 -23.07 -4.49 -34.68
CA ASP A 373 -22.41 -4.60 -35.99
C ASP A 373 -21.05 -5.34 -35.86
N PRO A 374 -20.97 -6.62 -36.28
CA PRO A 374 -19.79 -7.46 -36.06
C PRO A 374 -18.58 -7.04 -36.92
N LEU A 375 -18.81 -6.43 -38.09
CA LEU A 375 -17.75 -6.01 -39.01
C LEU A 375 -16.86 -4.93 -38.39
N ARG A 376 -17.47 -4.04 -37.60
CA ARG A 376 -16.77 -2.94 -36.94
C ARG A 376 -15.94 -3.40 -35.73
N ARG A 377 -16.40 -4.43 -35.01
CA ARG A 377 -15.60 -5.04 -33.92
C ARG A 377 -14.34 -5.71 -34.45
N LEU A 378 -14.42 -6.31 -35.64
CA LEU A 378 -13.29 -6.91 -36.33
C LEU A 378 -12.26 -5.84 -36.73
N LEU A 379 -12.71 -4.72 -37.30
CA LEU A 379 -11.83 -3.58 -37.64
C LEU A 379 -11.18 -2.93 -36.40
N GLU A 380 -11.93 -2.78 -35.29
CA GLU A 380 -11.40 -2.24 -34.03
C GLU A 380 -10.40 -3.19 -33.37
N ALA A 381 -10.62 -4.51 -33.43
CA ALA A 381 -9.67 -5.51 -32.95
C ALA A 381 -8.39 -5.55 -33.80
N GLN A 382 -8.51 -5.39 -35.12
CA GLN A 382 -7.37 -5.38 -36.05
C GLN A 382 -6.49 -4.13 -35.85
N ALA A 383 -7.09 -2.96 -35.60
CA ALA A 383 -6.37 -1.74 -35.25
C ALA A 383 -5.67 -1.84 -33.88
N ALA A 384 -6.31 -2.49 -32.90
CA ALA A 384 -5.70 -2.73 -31.58
C ALA A 384 -4.50 -3.69 -31.66
N LEU A 385 -4.58 -4.71 -32.52
CA LEU A 385 -3.48 -5.65 -32.74
C LEU A 385 -2.27 -4.98 -33.43
N GLN A 386 -2.51 -4.08 -34.41
CA GLN A 386 -1.45 -3.30 -35.04
C GLN A 386 -0.74 -2.36 -34.05
N LEU A 387 -1.49 -1.73 -33.13
CA LEU A 387 -0.91 -0.90 -32.07
C LEU A 387 -0.09 -1.73 -31.07
N LEU A 388 -0.55 -2.93 -30.74
CA LEU A 388 0.16 -3.85 -29.84
C LEU A 388 1.51 -4.29 -30.45
N LEU A 389 1.50 -4.65 -31.74
CA LEU A 389 2.72 -5.04 -32.46
C LEU A 389 3.72 -3.88 -32.59
N GLN A 390 3.25 -2.65 -32.80
CA GLN A 390 4.11 -1.45 -32.80
C GLN A 390 4.71 -1.16 -31.42
N CYS A 391 3.98 -1.43 -30.33
CA CYS A 391 4.52 -1.32 -28.97
C CYS A 391 5.59 -2.38 -28.68
N ILE A 392 5.37 -3.63 -29.09
CA ILE A 392 6.33 -4.73 -28.90
C ILE A 392 7.64 -4.45 -29.66
N ALA A 393 7.56 -3.98 -30.91
CA ALA A 393 8.73 -3.61 -31.70
C ALA A 393 9.56 -2.50 -31.04
N ARG A 394 8.91 -1.48 -30.46
CA ARG A 394 9.58 -0.38 -29.72
C ARG A 394 10.18 -0.85 -28.38
N LEU A 395 9.57 -1.83 -27.72
CA LEU A 395 10.09 -2.42 -26.49
C LEU A 395 11.38 -3.21 -26.78
N HIS A 396 11.37 -4.01 -27.85
CA HIS A 396 12.52 -4.82 -28.27
C HIS A 396 13.74 -3.94 -28.63
N GLN A 397 13.49 -2.80 -29.30
CA GLN A 397 14.55 -1.85 -29.68
C GLN A 397 15.14 -1.12 -28.45
N LYS A 398 14.33 -0.82 -27.42
CA LYS A 398 14.81 -0.17 -26.17
C LYS A 398 15.56 -1.13 -25.25
N LEU A 399 15.17 -2.40 -25.20
CA LEU A 399 15.86 -3.43 -24.41
C LEU A 399 17.25 -3.75 -24.98
N HIS A 400 17.38 -3.81 -26.32
CA HIS A 400 18.67 -4.05 -26.97
C HIS A 400 19.67 -2.90 -26.73
N ILE A 401 19.22 -1.65 -26.77
CA ILE A 401 20.06 -0.46 -26.54
C ILE A 401 20.49 -0.35 -25.06
N ARG A 402 19.61 -0.68 -24.11
CA ARG A 402 19.95 -0.65 -22.67
C ARG A 402 20.90 -1.78 -22.26
N MET A 403 20.78 -2.95 -22.88
CA MET A 403 21.70 -4.07 -22.63
C MET A 403 23.11 -3.76 -23.14
N TRP A 404 23.23 -3.12 -24.31
CA TRP A 404 24.53 -2.67 -24.84
C TRP A 404 25.17 -1.55 -24.01
N LEU A 405 24.38 -0.60 -23.49
CA LEU A 405 24.91 0.45 -22.61
C LEU A 405 25.39 -0.09 -21.25
N LEU A 406 24.72 -1.11 -20.70
CA LEU A 406 25.16 -1.77 -19.47
C LEU A 406 26.44 -2.59 -19.67
N ILE A 407 26.60 -3.25 -20.82
CA ILE A 407 27.83 -3.98 -21.17
C ILE A 407 29.01 -3.02 -21.37
N ILE A 408 28.80 -1.87 -22.03
CA ILE A 408 29.84 -0.85 -22.22
C ILE A 408 30.22 -0.20 -20.88
N HIS A 409 29.25 0.09 -20.00
CA HIS A 409 29.52 0.69 -18.69
C HIS A 409 30.23 -0.28 -17.74
N TRP A 410 29.93 -1.58 -17.82
CA TRP A 410 30.63 -2.61 -17.04
C TRP A 410 32.09 -2.79 -17.48
N ARG A 411 32.35 -2.76 -18.79
CA ARG A 411 33.70 -2.95 -19.37
C ARG A 411 34.64 -1.77 -19.10
N ILE A 412 34.12 -0.53 -19.06
CA ILE A 412 34.90 0.68 -18.74
C ILE A 412 35.31 0.74 -17.26
N ILE A 413 34.59 0.07 -16.36
CA ILE A 413 34.85 0.13 -14.91
C ILE A 413 35.77 -1.01 -14.42
N HIS A 414 35.85 -2.14 -15.14
CA HIS A 414 36.47 -3.37 -14.61
C HIS A 414 37.63 -3.95 -15.44
N GLU A 415 38.06 -3.31 -16.54
CA GLU A 415 39.32 -3.63 -17.23
C GLU A 415 40.28 -2.42 -17.08
N PRO A 416 41.21 -2.41 -16.11
CA PRO A 416 42.39 -1.54 -16.18
C PRO A 416 43.40 -2.16 -17.17
N ASP A 417 44.12 -1.31 -17.91
CA ASP A 417 45.32 -1.70 -18.67
C ASP A 417 46.35 -2.45 -17.80
#